data_AF-A0A7X3S9X9-F1
#
_entry.id   AF-A0A7X3S9X9-F1
#
_cell.length_a   1.000
_cell.length_b   1.000
_cell.length_c   1.000
_cell.angle_alpha   90.00
_cell.angle_beta   90.00
_cell.angle_gamma   90.00
#
_symmetry.space_group_name_H-M   'P 1'
#
loop_
_entity.id
_entity.type
_entity.pdbx_description
1 polymer ?
#
loop_
_entity_poly.entity_id
_entity_poly.type
_entity_poly.pdbx_seq_one_letter_code
_entity_poly.pdbx_strand_id
1 'polypeptide(L)'
;MHAHSRLDGWPARVGALALAVLVLMLMAWIGRNDLPGLSFANVNLGLAGGLQNEAVPANANPELATCLEQRLTVVEKMRSDGVVSDAQYETFRNRAIAFCEAEHPPGG
;
A
#
# COMPACT_ATOMS: atom_id res chain seq x y z
N MET A 1 -12.75 45.22 -13.91
CA MET A 1 -11.54 44.66 -13.27
C MET A 1 -11.63 44.94 -11.79
N HIS A 2 -11.38 43.91 -10.96
CA HIS A 2 -11.33 43.91 -9.49
C HIS A 2 -12.71 43.92 -8.78
N ALA A 3 -13.02 43.08 -7.78
CA ALA A 3 -12.17 42.23 -6.96
C ALA A 3 -12.92 40.97 -6.48
N HIS A 4 -12.24 39.83 -6.59
CA HIS A 4 -12.56 38.59 -5.87
C HIS A 4 -12.31 38.85 -4.37
N SER A 5 -13.32 39.24 -3.58
CA SER A 5 -13.11 39.48 -2.13
C SER A 5 -14.18 38.91 -1.20
N ARG A 6 -15.12 38.08 -1.69
CA ARG A 6 -16.07 37.38 -0.81
C ARG A 6 -15.59 36.01 -0.30
N LEU A 7 -14.42 35.55 -0.76
CA LEU A 7 -13.80 34.28 -0.35
C LEU A 7 -12.73 34.48 0.75
N ASP A 8 -12.45 35.71 1.15
CA ASP A 8 -11.50 36.05 2.23
C ASP A 8 -12.18 36.31 3.58
N GLY A 9 -13.41 35.83 3.75
CA GLY A 9 -14.05 35.80 5.05
C GLY A 9 -13.37 34.74 5.93
N TRP A 10 -13.18 35.06 7.20
CA TRP A 10 -12.82 34.09 8.24
C TRP A 10 -13.55 32.73 8.11
N PRO A 11 -14.86 32.65 7.81
CA PRO A 11 -15.53 31.37 7.59
C PRO A 11 -15.04 30.58 6.36
N ALA A 12 -14.58 31.26 5.30
CA ALA A 12 -14.03 30.59 4.10
C ALA A 12 -12.66 29.96 4.39
N ARG A 13 -11.84 30.59 5.23
CA ARG A 13 -10.56 30.03 5.68
C ARG A 13 -10.75 28.79 6.55
N VAL A 14 -11.77 28.82 7.42
CA VAL A 14 -12.15 27.65 8.23
C VAL A 14 -12.67 26.53 7.33
N GLY A 15 -13.48 26.84 6.32
CA GLY A 15 -13.95 25.84 5.35
C GLY A 15 -12.81 25.18 4.57
N ALA A 16 -11.83 25.96 4.09
CA ALA A 16 -10.66 25.42 3.39
C ALA A 16 -9.79 24.55 4.31
N LEU A 17 -9.57 24.97 5.56
CA LEU A 17 -8.84 24.17 6.55
C LEU A 17 -9.57 22.87 6.88
N ALA A 18 -10.89 22.91 7.07
CA ALA A 18 -11.69 21.73 7.33
C ALA A 18 -11.60 20.72 6.17
N LEU A 19 -11.68 21.19 4.93
CA LEU A 19 -11.53 20.34 3.75
C LEU A 19 -10.13 19.73 3.67
N ALA A 20 -9.08 20.52 3.90
CA ALA A 20 -7.71 20.03 3.89
C ALA A 20 -7.48 18.95 4.96
N VAL A 21 -7.98 19.16 6.17
CA VAL A 21 -7.91 18.17 7.27
C VAL A 21 -8.66 16.89 6.89
N LEU A 22 -9.84 17.02 6.29
CA LEU A 22 -10.66 15.87 5.90
C LEU A 22 -9.99 15.03 4.81
N VAL A 23 -9.34 15.68 3.83
CA VAL A 23 -8.54 15.00 2.80
C VAL A 23 -7.33 14.29 3.41
N LEU A 24 -6.60 14.95 4.31
CA LEU A 24 -5.45 14.33 5.00
C LEU A 24 -5.89 13.14 5.85
N MET A 25 -7.05 13.23 6.50
CA MET A 25 -7.62 12.14 7.30
C MET A 25 -7.99 10.94 6.42
N LEU A 26 -8.57 11.16 5.23
CA LEU A 26 -8.85 10.09 4.27
C LEU A 26 -7.57 9.41 3.77
N MET A 27 -6.55 10.19 3.43
CA MET A 27 -5.26 9.65 2.98
C MET A 27 -4.58 8.85 4.09
N ALA A 28 -4.62 9.33 5.33
CA ALA A 28 -4.11 8.59 6.49
C ALA A 28 -4.92 7.31 6.77
N TRP A 29 -6.24 7.33 6.55
CA TRP A 29 -7.11 6.17 6.75
C TRP A 29 -6.86 5.07 5.71
N ILE A 30 -6.67 5.45 4.44
CA ILE A 30 -6.26 4.54 3.37
C ILE A 30 -4.86 3.98 3.67
N GLY A 31 -3.90 4.84 3.99
CA GLY A 31 -2.54 4.42 4.34
C GLY A 31 -2.46 3.50 5.56
N ARG A 32 -3.37 3.64 6.54
CA ARG A 32 -3.45 2.75 7.72
C ARG A 32 -3.84 1.31 7.35
N ASN A 33 -4.65 1.13 6.30
CA ASN A 33 -5.03 -0.21 5.83
C ASN A 33 -3.99 -0.81 4.86
N ASP A 34 -3.15 0.04 4.25
CA ASP A 34 -2.13 -0.39 3.28
C ASP A 34 -0.72 -0.54 3.87
N LEU A 35 -0.43 -0.07 5.09
CA LEU A 35 0.92 -0.05 5.70
C LEU A 35 0.93 -0.61 7.15
N PRO A 36 0.99 -1.94 7.34
CA PRO A 36 1.19 -2.56 8.66
C PRO A 36 2.64 -2.40 9.14
N GLY A 37 3.12 -1.16 9.36
CA GLY A 37 4.49 -0.95 9.83
C GLY A 37 4.99 0.50 10.02
N LEU A 38 4.26 1.53 9.59
CA LEU A 38 4.70 2.91 9.83
C LEU A 38 4.24 3.41 11.20
N SER A 39 5.01 3.04 12.23
CA SER A 39 5.10 3.82 13.47
C SER A 39 5.67 5.20 13.12
N PHE A 40 4.80 6.20 12.97
CA PHE A 40 5.14 7.61 12.75
C PHE A 40 5.95 8.27 13.89
N ALA A 41 6.42 7.49 14.88
CA ALA A 41 7.29 7.97 15.95
C ALA A 41 8.73 8.28 15.48
N ASN A 42 9.15 7.79 14.30
CA ASN A 42 10.52 7.95 13.81
C ASN A 42 10.63 8.74 12.49
N VAL A 43 9.83 9.81 12.31
CA VAL A 43 10.10 10.75 11.22
C VAL A 43 11.26 11.67 11.61
N ASN A 44 12.47 11.16 11.44
CA ASN A 44 13.66 11.98 11.32
C ASN A 44 14.53 11.42 10.17
N LEU A 45 14.51 12.14 9.06
CA LEU A 45 15.62 12.29 8.11
C LEU A 45 16.20 11.04 7.41
N GLY A 46 15.95 10.96 6.08
CA GLY A 46 16.95 10.48 5.12
C GLY A 46 16.74 9.11 4.48
N LEU A 47 16.53 9.10 3.16
CA LEU A 47 17.37 8.33 2.24
C LEU A 47 17.63 6.83 2.55
N ALA A 48 16.62 5.97 2.67
CA ALA A 48 16.83 4.51 2.64
C ALA A 48 15.53 3.74 2.36
N GLY A 49 15.30 3.39 1.10
CA GLY A 49 14.34 2.35 0.72
C GLY A 49 15.01 1.34 -0.21
N GLY A 50 16.29 1.05 0.04
CA GLY A 50 17.00 -0.05 -0.58
C GLY A 50 16.75 -1.33 0.20
N LEU A 51 16.63 -2.43 -0.54
CA LEU A 51 16.56 -3.83 -0.11
C LEU A 51 15.19 -4.19 0.49
N GLN A 52 14.44 -5.13 -0.07
CA GLN A 52 14.85 -6.54 -0.18
C GLN A 52 14.26 -7.17 -1.44
N ASN A 53 15.14 -7.53 -2.38
CA ASN A 53 14.84 -8.47 -3.45
C ASN A 53 15.07 -9.86 -2.85
N GLU A 54 14.15 -10.30 -2.00
CA GLU A 54 14.21 -11.65 -1.43
C GLU A 54 13.65 -12.62 -2.46
N ALA A 55 14.56 -13.40 -3.06
CA ALA A 55 14.22 -14.57 -3.83
C ALA A 55 13.27 -15.44 -3.00
N VAL A 56 12.13 -15.82 -3.61
CA VAL A 56 11.14 -16.74 -3.03
C VAL A 56 11.91 -17.93 -2.44
N PRO A 57 11.88 -18.13 -1.10
CA PRO A 57 12.56 -19.25 -0.50
C PRO A 57 11.99 -20.52 -1.14
N ALA A 58 12.88 -21.35 -1.71
CA ALA A 58 12.53 -22.65 -2.24
C ALA A 58 11.92 -23.46 -1.09
N ASN A 59 10.60 -23.46 -1.01
CA ASN A 59 9.90 -23.89 0.18
C ASN A 59 9.79 -25.40 0.24
N ALA A 60 10.17 -25.99 1.38
CA ALA A 60 10.12 -27.44 1.59
C ALA A 60 8.68 -27.97 1.78
N ASN A 61 7.70 -27.07 1.92
CA ASN A 61 6.29 -27.41 2.09
C ASN A 61 5.53 -27.36 0.73
N PRO A 62 5.03 -28.50 0.22
CA PRO A 62 4.34 -28.57 -1.07
C PRO A 62 3.00 -27.82 -1.10
N GLU A 63 2.33 -27.69 0.04
CA GLU A 63 1.08 -26.92 0.16
C GLU A 63 1.34 -25.42 -0.01
N LEU A 64 2.46 -24.94 0.54
CA LEU A 64 2.89 -23.55 0.36
C LEU A 64 3.25 -23.26 -1.11
N ALA A 65 3.97 -24.16 -1.76
CA ALA A 65 4.30 -24.01 -3.18
C ALA A 65 3.04 -23.94 -4.06
N THR A 66 2.04 -24.77 -3.77
CA THR A 66 0.75 -24.80 -4.49
C THR A 66 -0.05 -23.52 -4.28
N CYS A 67 -0.13 -23.02 -3.04
CA CYS A 67 -0.80 -21.76 -2.73
C CYS A 67 -0.16 -20.58 -3.48
N LEU A 68 1.17 -20.51 -3.47
CA LEU A 68 1.92 -19.47 -4.17
C LEU A 68 1.69 -19.53 -5.67
N GLU A 69 1.76 -20.71 -6.29
CA GLU A 69 1.55 -20.86 -7.73
C GLU A 69 0.15 -20.39 -8.16
N GLN A 70 -0.89 -20.82 -7.44
CA GLN A 70 -2.26 -20.45 -7.76
C GLN A 70 -2.48 -18.94 -7.63
N ARG A 71 -2.04 -18.34 -6.51
CA ARG A 71 -2.28 -16.91 -6.27
C ARG A 71 -1.42 -16.01 -7.15
N LEU A 72 -0.15 -16.35 -7.36
CA LEU A 72 0.74 -15.53 -8.17
C LEU A 72 0.35 -15.57 -9.65
N THR A 73 -0.13 -16.71 -10.15
CA THR A 73 -0.63 -16.83 -11.53
C THR A 73 -1.85 -15.92 -11.75
N VAL A 74 -2.76 -15.83 -10.78
CA VAL A 74 -3.92 -14.93 -10.85
C VAL A 74 -3.47 -13.47 -10.85
N VAL A 75 -2.52 -13.09 -9.99
CA VAL A 75 -1.99 -11.72 -9.93
C VAL A 75 -1.25 -11.34 -11.22
N GLU A 76 -0.47 -12.25 -11.80
CA GLU A 76 0.19 -12.04 -13.09
C GLU A 76 -0.83 -11.86 -14.22
N LYS A 77 -1.88 -12.68 -14.22
CA LYS A 77 -2.96 -12.56 -15.20
C LYS A 77 -3.64 -11.20 -15.08
N MET A 78 -3.95 -10.74 -13.88
CA MET A 78 -4.57 -9.41 -13.68
C MET A 78 -3.64 -8.27 -14.12
N ARG A 79 -2.33 -8.41 -13.98
CA ARG A 79 -1.34 -7.46 -14.54
C ARG A 79 -1.37 -7.48 -16.07
N SER A 80 -1.32 -8.66 -16.68
CA SER A 80 -1.39 -8.84 -18.13
C SER A 80 -2.70 -8.32 -18.73
N ASP A 81 -3.80 -8.48 -18.01
CA ASP A 81 -5.13 -8.00 -18.39
C ASP A 81 -5.29 -6.48 -18.15
N GLY A 82 -4.26 -5.81 -17.59
CA GLY A 82 -4.25 -4.38 -17.31
C GLY A 82 -5.15 -3.95 -16.15
N VAL A 83 -5.67 -4.90 -15.38
CA VAL A 83 -6.51 -4.65 -14.19
C VAL A 83 -5.68 -4.04 -13.06
N VAL A 84 -4.39 -4.33 -13.04
CA VAL A 84 -3.44 -3.93 -11.98
C VAL A 84 -2.23 -3.26 -12.62
N SER A 85 -1.83 -2.09 -12.11
CA SER A 85 -0.62 -1.41 -12.58
C SER A 85 0.64 -2.08 -12.02
N ASP A 86 1.80 -1.84 -12.63
CA ASP A 86 3.09 -2.39 -12.15
C ASP A 86 3.38 -2.01 -10.68
N ALA A 87 2.99 -0.79 -10.27
CA ALA A 87 3.16 -0.33 -8.88
C ALA A 87 2.26 -1.11 -7.90
N GLN A 88 1.08 -1.53 -8.35
CA GLN A 88 0.14 -2.32 -7.55
C GLN A 88 0.50 -3.82 -7.58
N TYR A 89 1.03 -4.32 -8.69
CA TYR A 89 1.43 -5.71 -8.88
C TYR A 89 2.35 -6.21 -7.77
N GLU A 90 3.42 -5.48 -7.46
CA GLU A 90 4.36 -5.88 -6.39
C GLU A 90 3.67 -5.92 -5.02
N THR A 91 2.72 -5.02 -4.76
CA THR A 91 1.94 -5.02 -3.52
C THR A 91 1.05 -6.26 -3.42
N PHE A 92 0.33 -6.60 -4.50
CA PHE A 92 -0.52 -7.79 -4.52
C PHE A 92 0.27 -9.09 -4.46
N ARG A 93 1.41 -9.15 -5.15
CA ARG A 93 2.35 -10.27 -5.12
C ARG A 93 2.88 -10.52 -3.70
N ASN A 94 3.36 -9.48 -3.02
CA ASN A 94 3.86 -9.61 -1.65
C ASN A 94 2.77 -10.00 -0.65
N ARG A 95 1.54 -9.49 -0.82
CA ARG A 95 0.39 -9.91 -0.01
C ARG A 95 0.02 -11.37 -0.23
N ALA A 96 0.09 -11.85 -1.46
CA ALA A 96 -0.17 -13.25 -1.77
C ALA A 96 0.87 -14.17 -1.12
N ILE A 97 2.15 -13.77 -1.15
CA ILE A 97 3.23 -14.51 -0.49
C ILE A 97 3.02 -14.56 1.02
N ALA A 98 2.84 -13.41 1.66
CA ALA A 98 2.63 -13.32 3.10
C ALA A 98 1.37 -14.09 3.57
N PHE A 99 0.31 -14.10 2.76
CA PHE A 99 -0.89 -14.87 3.04
C PHE A 99 -0.62 -16.39 3.03
N CYS A 100 0.04 -16.88 1.97
CA CYS A 100 0.34 -18.30 1.86
C CYS A 100 1.32 -18.76 2.95
N GLU A 101 2.35 -17.95 3.28
CA GLU A 101 3.29 -18.26 4.36
C GLU A 101 2.63 -18.26 5.75
N ALA A 102 1.59 -17.45 5.96
CA ALA A 102 0.82 -17.43 7.19
C ALA A 102 -0.11 -18.65 7.33
N GLU A 103 -0.73 -19.12 6.24
CA GLU A 103 -1.54 -20.35 6.25
C GLU A 103 -0.69 -21.63 6.28
N HIS A 104 0.46 -21.61 5.62
CA HIS A 104 1.34 -22.76 5.47
C HIS A 104 2.78 -22.35 5.83
N PRO A 105 3.19 -22.47 7.10
CA PRO A 105 4.52 -22.01 7.50
C PRO A 105 5.64 -22.79 6.80
N PRO A 106 6.76 -22.13 6.46
CA PRO A 106 7.94 -22.76 5.87
C PRO A 106 8.70 -23.57 6.93
N GLY A 107 8.23 -24.78 7.24
CA GLY A 107 8.87 -25.68 8.21
C GLY A 107 7.98 -26.72 8.89
N GLY A 108 6.74 -26.92 8.38
CA GLY A 108 5.84 -27.98 8.83
C GLY A 108 6.09 -29.32 8.14
#